data_AF-A0AAN6LLC2-F1
#
_entry.id   AF-A0AAN6LLC2-F1
#
_cell.length_a   1.000
_cell.length_b   1.000
_cell.length_c   1.000
_cell.angle_alpha   90.00
_cell.angle_beta   90.00
_cell.angle_gamma   90.00
#
_symmetry.space_group_name_H-M   'P 1'
#
loop_
_entity.id
_entity.type
_entity.pdbx_description
1 polymer ?
#
loop_
_entity_poly.entity_id
_entity_poly.type
_entity_poly.pdbx_seq_one_letter_code
_entity_poly.pdbx_strand_id
1 'polypeptide(L)'
;MVKDNDTVIEEFNELVNMTASELQDWLGSDESVGAGWSKDDGSGETIGHESGRKIIAILEKNPEKDPDEYDEDDIGHMRKVVAYCKRHLAQEENAKQDTGSKSYKSLKNWGHDAQKA
;
A
#
# COMPACT_ATOMS: atom_id res chain seq x y z
N MET A 1 -0.99 12.03 18.90
CA MET A 1 -2.41 11.62 18.87
C MET A 1 -2.54 10.64 17.72
N VAL A 2 -3.07 9.44 17.95
CA VAL A 2 -3.35 8.50 16.86
C VAL A 2 -4.54 9.08 16.07
N LYS A 3 -4.48 9.05 14.74
CA LYS A 3 -5.58 9.51 13.89
C LYS A 3 -6.84 8.67 14.17
N ASP A 4 -7.99 9.33 14.19
CA ASP A 4 -9.31 8.66 14.24
C ASP A 4 -9.51 7.74 13.04
N ASN A 5 -10.45 6.80 13.18
CA ASN A 5 -10.71 5.78 12.16
C ASN A 5 -11.17 6.40 10.84
N ASP A 6 -12.09 7.36 10.90
CA ASP A 6 -12.69 7.99 9.70
C ASP A 6 -11.62 8.67 8.85
N THR A 7 -10.74 9.46 9.47
CA THR A 7 -9.62 10.10 8.78
C THR A 7 -8.67 9.07 8.16
N VAL A 8 -8.45 7.93 8.82
CA VAL A 8 -7.59 6.86 8.27
C VAL A 8 -8.23 6.22 7.05
N ILE A 9 -9.53 5.94 7.11
CA ILE A 9 -10.30 5.32 6.02
C ILE A 9 -10.32 6.26 4.81
N GLU A 10 -10.59 7.55 5.02
CA GLU A 10 -10.55 8.57 3.97
C GLU A 10 -9.17 8.61 3.30
N GLU A 11 -8.11 8.81 4.08
CA GLU A 11 -6.75 8.90 3.55
C GLU A 11 -6.27 7.60 2.89
N PHE A 12 -6.69 6.44 3.39
CA PHE A 12 -6.39 5.16 2.76
C PHE A 12 -7.02 5.07 1.38
N ASN A 13 -8.30 5.44 1.26
CA ASN A 13 -9.05 5.40 0.02
C ASN A 13 -8.59 6.44 -1.01
N GLU A 14 -7.95 7.53 -0.57
CA GLU A 14 -7.25 8.49 -1.42
C GLU A 14 -5.88 8.01 -1.88
N LEU A 15 -5.09 7.42 -0.97
CA LEU A 15 -3.71 7.03 -1.25
C LEU A 15 -3.60 5.70 -2.00
N VAL A 16 -4.49 4.74 -1.74
CA VAL A 16 -4.53 3.48 -2.48
C VAL A 16 -5.29 3.71 -3.79
N ASN A 17 -4.55 3.94 -4.86
CA ASN A 17 -5.06 4.29 -6.20
C ASN A 17 -4.94 3.15 -7.22
N MET A 18 -4.49 1.97 -6.80
CA MET A 18 -4.51 0.74 -7.57
C MET A 18 -5.71 -0.11 -7.18
N THR A 19 -6.38 -0.72 -8.16
CA THR A 19 -7.42 -1.72 -7.86
C THR A 19 -6.82 -3.00 -7.29
N ALA A 20 -7.65 -3.86 -6.68
CA ALA A 20 -7.22 -5.18 -6.21
C ALA A 20 -6.54 -5.99 -7.32
N SER A 21 -7.13 -6.01 -8.53
CA SER A 21 -6.58 -6.74 -9.67
C SER A 21 -5.24 -6.18 -10.15
N GLU A 22 -5.10 -4.85 -10.22
CA GLU A 22 -3.86 -4.20 -10.64
C GLU A 22 -2.73 -4.43 -9.63
N LEU A 23 -3.06 -4.39 -8.35
CA LEU A 23 -2.11 -4.67 -7.29
C LEU A 23 -1.73 -6.15 -7.29
N GLN A 24 -2.67 -7.06 -7.53
CA GLN A 24 -2.40 -8.49 -7.68
C GLN A 24 -1.44 -8.78 -8.84
N ASP A 25 -1.71 -8.21 -10.01
CA ASP A 25 -0.83 -8.35 -11.18
C ASP A 25 0.58 -7.81 -10.89
N TRP A 26 0.66 -6.66 -10.22
CA TRP A 26 1.93 -6.07 -9.80
C TRP A 26 2.71 -6.96 -8.82
N LEU A 27 2.03 -7.50 -7.80
CA LEU A 27 2.66 -8.36 -6.80
C LEU A 27 3.19 -9.67 -7.40
N GLY A 28 2.62 -10.13 -8.52
CA GLY A 28 3.13 -11.28 -9.27
C GLY A 28 4.44 -11.04 -10.03
N SER A 29 4.95 -9.81 -10.07
CA SER A 29 6.18 -9.46 -10.79
C SER A 29 7.45 -9.63 -9.95
N ASP A 30 8.57 -9.99 -10.59
CA ASP A 30 9.88 -10.06 -9.94
C ASP A 30 10.31 -8.70 -9.33
N GLU A 31 9.83 -7.60 -9.93
CA GLU A 31 10.12 -6.24 -9.47
C GLU A 31 9.50 -5.94 -8.11
N SER A 32 8.36 -6.55 -7.80
CA SER A 32 7.63 -6.39 -6.55
C SER A 32 8.28 -7.17 -5.41
N VAL A 33 8.67 -8.43 -5.66
CA VAL A 33 9.15 -9.38 -4.64
C VAL A 33 10.34 -8.84 -3.83
N GLY A 34 11.27 -8.16 -4.49
CA GLY A 34 12.50 -7.64 -3.87
C GLY A 34 12.44 -6.18 -3.41
N ALA A 35 11.31 -5.48 -3.60
CA ALA A 35 11.23 -4.05 -3.34
C ALA A 35 10.90 -3.73 -1.87
N GLY A 36 11.86 -3.09 -1.17
CA GLY A 36 11.69 -2.60 0.19
C GLY A 36 12.52 -3.39 1.22
N TRP A 37 12.07 -3.35 2.48
CA TRP A 37 12.73 -4.08 3.57
C TRP A 37 12.27 -5.52 3.63
N SER A 38 13.22 -6.46 3.65
CA SER A 38 12.98 -7.87 3.93
C SER A 38 12.43 -8.07 5.33
N LYS A 39 11.61 -9.11 5.48
CA LYS A 39 11.14 -9.58 6.77
C LYS A 39 12.20 -10.43 7.46
N ASP A 40 12.29 -10.32 8.78
CA ASP A 40 13.19 -11.12 9.62
C ASP A 40 12.56 -12.47 10.02
N ASP A 41 11.77 -13.08 9.14
CA ASP A 41 11.07 -14.36 9.38
C ASP A 41 11.60 -15.52 8.52
N GLY A 42 12.65 -15.27 7.73
CA GLY A 42 13.27 -16.28 6.86
C GLY A 42 12.49 -16.61 5.59
N SER A 43 11.37 -15.94 5.32
CA SER A 43 10.57 -16.16 4.10
C SER A 43 11.20 -15.56 2.84
N GLY A 44 12.11 -14.60 3.00
CA GLY A 44 12.68 -13.82 1.89
C GLY A 44 11.74 -12.76 1.32
N GLU A 45 10.53 -12.63 1.87
CA GLU A 45 9.54 -11.63 1.47
C GLU A 45 9.83 -10.25 2.09
N THR A 46 9.44 -9.18 1.39
CA THR A 46 9.47 -7.82 1.94
C THR A 46 8.19 -7.45 2.69
N ILE A 47 8.31 -6.55 3.67
CA ILE A 47 7.19 -6.00 4.43
C ILE A 47 6.15 -5.35 3.50
N GLY A 48 6.62 -4.65 2.46
CA GLY A 48 5.75 -4.03 1.47
C GLY A 48 4.96 -5.07 0.67
N HIS A 49 5.60 -6.15 0.25
CA HIS A 49 4.93 -7.21 -0.52
C HIS A 49 3.83 -7.91 0.30
N GLU A 50 4.09 -8.20 1.58
CA GLU A 50 3.05 -8.70 2.49
C GLU A 50 1.92 -7.68 2.67
N SER A 51 2.27 -6.40 2.83
CA SER A 51 1.30 -5.31 2.96
C SER A 51 0.37 -5.23 1.73
N GLY A 52 0.92 -5.38 0.53
CA GLY A 52 0.15 -5.39 -0.72
C GLY A 52 -0.92 -6.48 -0.73
N ARG A 53 -0.60 -7.70 -0.26
CA ARG A 53 -1.61 -8.77 -0.16
C ARG A 53 -2.74 -8.43 0.82
N LYS A 54 -2.43 -7.78 1.93
CA LYS A 54 -3.45 -7.33 2.88
C LYS A 54 -4.32 -6.22 2.29
N ILE A 55 -3.73 -5.31 1.52
CA ILE A 55 -4.49 -4.29 0.79
C ILE A 55 -5.45 -4.94 -0.21
N ILE A 56 -5.01 -5.95 -0.98
CA ILE A 56 -5.90 -6.71 -1.87
C ILE A 56 -7.08 -7.29 -1.09
N ALA A 57 -6.82 -7.97 0.03
CA ALA A 57 -7.87 -8.56 0.86
C ALA A 57 -8.87 -7.51 1.38
N ILE A 58 -8.41 -6.33 1.79
CA ILE A 58 -9.26 -5.21 2.22
C ILE A 58 -10.13 -4.71 1.05
N LEU A 59 -9.54 -4.52 -0.12
CA LEU A 59 -10.24 -4.03 -1.32
C LEU A 59 -11.27 -5.04 -1.84
N GLU A 60 -10.99 -6.34 -1.74
CA GLU A 60 -11.91 -7.41 -2.13
C GLU A 60 -13.03 -7.60 -1.09
N LYS A 61 -12.71 -7.44 0.20
CA LYS A 61 -13.68 -7.56 1.30
C LYS A 61 -14.72 -6.44 1.24
N ASN A 62 -14.31 -5.21 0.94
CA ASN A 62 -15.18 -4.03 0.94
C ASN A 62 -14.95 -3.17 -0.33
N PRO A 63 -15.47 -3.61 -1.49
CA PRO A 63 -15.28 -2.92 -2.77
C PRO A 63 -16.04 -1.59 -2.86
N GLU A 64 -17.12 -1.42 -2.08
CA GLU A 64 -17.91 -0.18 -2.04
C GLU A 64 -17.30 0.88 -1.12
N LYS A 65 -16.26 0.52 -0.35
CA LYS A 65 -15.54 1.37 0.60
C LYS A 65 -16.45 1.90 1.71
N ASP A 66 -17.41 1.10 2.15
CA ASP A 66 -18.30 1.45 3.26
C ASP A 66 -17.50 1.51 4.58
N PRO A 67 -17.40 2.67 5.26
CA PRO A 67 -16.65 2.79 6.50
C PRO A 67 -17.07 1.81 7.60
N ASP A 68 -18.34 1.40 7.62
CA ASP A 68 -18.90 0.52 8.65
C ASP A 68 -18.54 -0.97 8.45
N GLU A 69 -18.03 -1.35 7.28
CA GLU A 69 -17.66 -2.74 6.95
C GLU A 69 -16.19 -3.09 7.28
N TYR A 70 -15.39 -2.10 7.70
CA TYR A 70 -14.01 -2.33 8.12
C TYR A 70 -13.92 -2.76 9.58
N ASP A 71 -13.11 -3.80 9.83
CA ASP A 71 -12.81 -4.23 11.20
C ASP A 71 -11.55 -3.53 11.77
N GLU A 72 -11.26 -3.77 13.04
CA GLU A 72 -10.11 -3.15 13.71
C GLU A 72 -8.77 -3.53 13.08
N ASP A 73 -8.66 -4.74 12.50
CA ASP A 73 -7.45 -5.22 11.85
C ASP A 73 -7.25 -4.53 10.49
N ASP A 74 -8.33 -4.35 9.72
CA ASP A 74 -8.34 -3.57 8.48
C ASP A 74 -7.86 -2.15 8.77
N ILE A 75 -8.51 -1.46 9.70
CA ILE A 75 -8.19 -0.06 10.05
C ILE A 75 -6.76 0.02 10.62
N GLY A 76 -6.34 -0.97 11.42
CA GLY A 76 -4.99 -1.09 11.93
C GLY A 76 -3.94 -1.19 10.83
N HIS A 77 -4.23 -1.92 9.75
CA HIS A 77 -3.36 -2.01 8.59
C HIS A 77 -3.42 -0.74 7.72
N MET A 78 -4.61 -0.19 7.47
CA MET A 78 -4.79 1.07 6.74
C MET A 78 -3.94 2.20 7.34
N ARG A 79 -3.89 2.32 8.68
CA ARG A 79 -3.01 3.28 9.37
C ARG A 79 -1.55 3.16 8.94
N LYS A 80 -1.04 1.93 8.80
CA LYS A 80 0.34 1.66 8.38
C LYS A 80 0.54 2.08 6.92
N VAL A 81 -0.41 1.74 6.05
CA VAL A 81 -0.39 2.10 4.63
C VAL A 81 -0.36 3.61 4.46
N VAL A 82 -1.29 4.32 5.08
CA VAL A 82 -1.38 5.79 5.06
C VAL A 82 -0.08 6.42 5.54
N ALA A 83 0.45 5.98 6.69
CA ALA A 83 1.69 6.51 7.22
C ALA A 83 2.90 6.25 6.29
N TYR A 84 2.93 5.07 5.66
CA TYR A 84 3.97 4.71 4.71
C TYR A 84 3.93 5.58 3.45
N CYS A 85 2.78 5.65 2.79
CA CYS A 85 2.59 6.38 1.55
C CYS A 85 2.85 7.87 1.74
N LYS A 86 2.28 8.50 2.79
CA LYS A 86 2.53 9.93 3.06
C LYS A 86 4.00 10.25 3.30
N ARG A 87 4.71 9.40 4.05
CA ARG A 87 6.15 9.60 4.30
C ARG A 87 6.97 9.50 3.02
N HIS A 88 6.73 8.47 2.20
CA HIS A 88 7.51 8.24 0.99
C HIS A 88 7.20 9.28 -0.09
N LEU A 89 5.93 9.65 -0.27
CA LEU A 89 5.55 10.71 -1.21
C LEU A 89 6.13 12.08 -0.82
N ALA A 90 6.24 12.38 0.48
CA ALA A 90 6.88 13.62 0.94
C ALA A 90 8.41 13.61 0.80
N GLN A 91 9.02 12.42 0.87
CA GLN A 91 10.47 12.26 0.76
C GLN A 91 10.95 12.18 -0.69
N GLU A 92 10.08 11.84 -1.63
CA GLU A 92 10.47 11.57 -3.01
C GLU A 92 9.63 12.32 -4.05
N GLU A 93 10.04 13.55 -4.37
CA GLU A 93 9.61 14.22 -5.60
C GLU A 93 9.99 13.42 -6.87
N ASN A 94 11.03 12.57 -6.77
CA ASN A 94 11.56 11.78 -7.89
C ASN A 94 10.82 10.48 -8.17
N ALA A 95 9.96 9.98 -7.27
CA ALA A 95 9.21 8.73 -7.51
C ALA A 95 8.30 8.83 -8.75
N LYS A 96 7.84 10.06 -9.07
CA LYS A 96 7.11 10.35 -10.31
C LYS A 96 7.98 10.37 -11.56
N GLN A 97 9.29 10.56 -11.40
CA GLN A 97 10.23 10.75 -12.52
C GLN A 97 11.00 9.48 -12.86
N ASP A 98 11.24 8.59 -11.88
CA ASP A 98 11.98 7.33 -12.08
C ASP A 98 11.16 6.12 -11.62
N THR A 99 10.47 5.50 -12.58
CA THR A 99 9.70 4.24 -12.39
C THR A 99 10.61 3.02 -12.18
N GLY A 100 11.91 3.12 -12.44
CA GLY A 100 12.88 2.06 -12.15
C GLY A 100 13.34 2.04 -10.70
N SER A 101 13.08 3.12 -9.95
CA SER A 101 13.59 3.29 -8.59
C SER A 101 12.99 2.27 -7.60
N LYS A 102 13.77 1.93 -6.57
CA LYS A 102 13.31 1.03 -5.49
C LYS A 102 12.09 1.57 -4.76
N SER A 103 11.99 2.89 -4.65
CA SER A 103 10.89 3.50 -3.92
C SER A 103 9.61 3.59 -4.74
N TYR A 104 9.67 3.85 -6.06
CA TYR A 104 8.49 3.70 -6.91
C TYR A 104 7.93 2.27 -6.82
N LYS A 105 8.79 1.26 -6.96
CA LYS A 105 8.42 -0.15 -6.83
C LYS A 105 7.83 -0.47 -5.45
N SER A 106 8.42 0.11 -4.41
CA SER A 106 7.92 -0.07 -3.06
C SER A 106 6.56 0.61 -2.86
N LEU A 107 6.35 1.85 -3.29
CA LEU A 107 5.05 2.53 -3.24
C LEU A 107 3.94 1.71 -3.90
N LYS A 108 4.24 1.07 -5.04
CA LYS A 108 3.30 0.14 -5.68
C LYS A 108 2.97 -1.08 -4.83
N ASN A 109 3.94 -1.65 -4.11
CA ASN A 109 3.66 -2.72 -3.13
C ASN A 109 2.70 -2.25 -2.02
N TRP A 110 2.65 -0.94 -1.74
CA TRP A 110 1.73 -0.32 -0.79
C TRP A 110 0.45 0.22 -1.44
N GLY A 111 0.14 -0.21 -2.68
CA GLY A 111 -1.09 0.12 -3.38
C GLY A 111 -1.15 1.52 -4.01
N HIS A 112 -0.03 2.25 -4.00
CA HIS A 112 0.07 3.57 -4.62
C HIS A 112 0.95 3.54 -5.87
N ASP A 113 0.36 3.78 -7.03
CA ASP A 113 1.09 4.01 -8.27
C ASP A 113 1.29 5.52 -8.48
N ALA A 114 2.55 5.98 -8.41
CA ALA A 114 2.89 7.40 -8.56
C ALA A 114 2.64 7.96 -9.97
N GLN A 115 2.42 7.10 -10.98
CA GLN A 115 2.01 7.51 -12.34
C GLN A 115 0.50 7.73 -12.46
N LYS A 116 -0.29 7.30 -11.47
CA LYS A 116 -1.73 7.54 -11.39
C LYS A 116 -1.98 8.74 -10.49
N ALA A 117 -2.20 9.89 -11.12
CA ALA A 117 -2.69 11.09 -10.46
C ALA A 117 -4.15 11.33 -10.85
#